data_AF-A0A934AEK1-F1
#
_entry.id   AF-A0A934AEK1-F1
#
_cell.length_a   1.000
_cell.length_b   1.000
_cell.length_c   1.000
_cell.angle_alpha   90.00
_cell.angle_beta   90.00
_cell.angle_gamma   90.00
#
_symmetry.space_group_name_H-M   'P 1'
#
loop_
_entity.id
_entity.type
_entity.pdbx_description
1 polymer ?
#
loop_
_entity_poly.entity_id
_entity_poly.type
_entity_poly.pdbx_seq_one_letter_code
_entity_poly.pdbx_strand_id
1 'polypeptide(L)'
;MVIEKLFSISRRINMPKPVKTTNVAGIHAETFELQLQKKGESDEAFRSRVSSTLRDMGHVIEAHEAYQDDWFDQNSDVQTALLGYTAQAMQNRDYGLTDGEQVGMDIAAGEIAKAPKHDDDGLLIAFAMLFGSARR
;
A
#
# COMPACT_ATOMS: atom_id res chain seq x y z
N MET A 1 -7.73 -13.03 44.40
CA MET A 1 -7.94 -12.58 43.01
C MET A 1 -6.70 -11.81 42.53
N VAL A 2 -5.61 -12.53 42.18
CA VAL A 2 -4.28 -11.93 41.87
C VAL A 2 -3.64 -12.64 40.66
N ILE A 3 -4.43 -13.19 39.73
CA ILE A 3 -3.89 -14.03 38.64
C ILE A 3 -3.94 -13.32 37.26
N GLU A 4 -4.66 -12.20 37.13
CA GLU A 4 -4.79 -11.53 35.82
C GLU A 4 -3.69 -10.50 35.50
N LYS A 5 -2.94 -9.98 36.51
CA LYS A 5 -1.89 -8.99 36.25
C LYS A 5 -0.57 -9.56 35.72
N LEU A 6 -0.35 -10.88 35.80
CA LEU A 6 0.87 -11.52 35.28
C LEU A 6 0.80 -11.87 33.79
N PHE A 7 -0.41 -12.05 33.23
CA PHE A 7 -0.58 -12.38 31.80
C PHE A 7 -0.41 -11.19 30.83
N SER A 8 -0.36 -9.96 31.35
CA SER A 8 -0.05 -8.76 30.55
C SER A 8 1.46 -8.51 30.41
N ILE A 9 2.25 -8.90 31.42
CA ILE A 9 3.70 -8.66 31.42
C ILE A 9 4.43 -9.76 30.63
N SER A 10 3.93 -11.00 30.66
CA SER A 10 4.62 -12.14 30.04
C SER A 10 4.54 -12.21 28.50
N ARG A 11 3.71 -11.37 27.85
CA ARG A 11 3.67 -11.25 26.37
C ARG A 11 4.67 -10.23 25.79
N ARG A 12 5.38 -9.47 26.63
CA ARG A 12 6.42 -8.52 26.16
C ARG A 12 7.81 -9.16 25.99
N ILE A 13 8.02 -10.39 26.44
CA ILE A 13 9.35 -11.01 26.53
C ILE A 13 9.75 -11.75 25.25
N ASN A 14 8.84 -11.85 24.28
CA ASN A 14 9.10 -12.53 23.01
C ASN A 14 8.55 -11.77 21.80
N MET A 15 8.49 -10.44 21.89
CA MET A 15 8.38 -9.63 20.68
C MET A 15 9.77 -9.61 20.04
N PRO A 16 9.94 -10.09 18.79
CA PRO A 16 11.19 -9.88 18.08
C PRO A 16 11.50 -8.39 18.14
N LYS A 17 12.72 -8.05 18.59
CA LYS A 17 13.17 -6.65 18.58
C LYS A 17 12.93 -6.13 17.16
N PRO A 18 12.22 -5.01 16.99
CA PRO A 18 12.02 -4.47 15.67
C PRO A 18 13.37 -4.27 15.02
N VAL A 19 13.54 -4.84 13.82
CA VAL A 19 14.68 -4.49 12.97
C VAL A 19 14.49 -3.02 12.67
N LYS A 20 15.47 -2.19 13.01
CA LYS A 20 15.44 -0.75 12.69
C LYS A 20 15.19 -0.63 11.18
N THR A 21 13.99 -0.25 10.79
CA THR A 21 13.55 -0.34 9.39
C THR A 21 14.12 0.85 8.61
N THR A 22 14.91 0.55 7.58
CA THR A 22 15.55 1.54 6.69
C THR A 22 14.70 1.92 5.49
N ASN A 23 13.50 1.35 5.35
CA ASN A 23 12.60 1.55 4.21
C ASN A 23 11.41 2.45 4.59
N VAL A 24 10.75 3.02 3.59
CA VAL A 24 9.68 4.03 3.76
C VAL A 24 8.49 3.43 4.52
N ALA A 25 8.11 2.18 4.23
CA ALA A 25 7.09 1.46 4.99
C ALA A 25 7.42 1.33 6.49
N GLY A 26 8.70 1.18 6.83
CA GLY A 26 9.16 1.19 8.20
C GLY A 26 8.93 2.52 8.91
N ILE A 27 9.27 3.61 8.23
CA ILE A 27 9.10 4.97 8.74
C ILE A 27 7.62 5.27 8.98
N HIS A 28 6.74 4.90 8.04
CA HIS A 28 5.29 5.04 8.25
C HIS A 28 4.77 4.11 9.33
N ALA A 29 5.25 2.86 9.41
CA ALA A 29 4.83 1.94 10.46
C ALA A 29 5.18 2.49 11.86
N GLU A 30 6.35 3.11 12.04
CA GLU A 30 6.69 3.82 13.27
C GLU A 30 5.80 5.06 13.49
N THR A 31 5.61 5.88 12.46
CA THR A 31 4.84 7.14 12.52
C THR A 31 3.37 6.92 12.88
N PHE A 32 2.76 5.86 12.35
CA PHE A 32 1.34 5.54 12.51
C PHE A 32 1.09 4.41 13.55
N GLU A 33 2.09 4.08 14.37
CA GLU A 33 2.00 3.05 15.42
C GLU A 33 1.54 1.67 14.92
N LEU A 34 1.94 1.30 13.70
CA LEU A 34 1.61 0.01 13.08
C LEU A 34 2.60 -1.09 13.50
N GLN A 35 2.24 -2.34 13.19
CA GLN A 35 3.16 -3.46 13.41
C GLN A 35 4.40 -3.35 12.51
N LEU A 36 5.57 -3.23 13.14
CA LEU A 36 6.87 -3.28 12.48
C LEU A 36 7.13 -4.63 11.81
N GLN A 37 8.13 -4.68 10.94
CA GLN A 37 8.45 -5.87 10.16
C GLN A 37 8.75 -7.07 11.07
N LYS A 38 8.07 -8.18 10.81
CA LYS A 38 8.22 -9.41 11.58
C LYS A 38 9.47 -10.15 11.14
N LYS A 39 10.08 -10.90 12.06
CA LYS A 39 11.22 -11.76 11.73
C LYS A 39 10.80 -12.78 10.67
N GLY A 40 11.44 -12.74 9.51
CA GLY A 40 11.15 -13.63 8.37
C GLY A 40 10.05 -13.13 7.43
N GLU A 41 9.46 -11.95 7.68
CA GLU A 41 8.59 -11.26 6.72
C GLU A 41 9.46 -10.63 5.62
N SER A 42 9.13 -10.87 4.35
CA SER A 42 9.82 -10.21 3.23
C SER A 42 9.51 -8.71 3.20
N ASP A 43 10.41 -7.92 2.64
CA ASP A 43 10.19 -6.48 2.50
C ASP A 43 8.94 -6.17 1.68
N GLU A 44 8.69 -6.94 0.62
CA GLU A 44 7.49 -6.82 -0.20
C GLU A 44 6.20 -7.09 0.60
N ALA A 45 6.18 -8.17 1.39
CA ALA A 45 5.03 -8.48 2.23
C ALA A 45 4.82 -7.41 3.31
N PHE A 46 5.91 -6.89 3.87
CA PHE A 46 5.88 -5.81 4.85
C PHE A 46 5.32 -4.51 4.25
N ARG A 47 5.84 -4.07 3.11
CA ARG A 47 5.38 -2.88 2.37
C ARG A 47 3.91 -2.99 1.99
N SER A 48 3.50 -4.12 1.42
CA SER A 48 2.11 -4.37 1.03
C SER A 48 1.16 -4.29 2.23
N ARG A 49 1.52 -4.89 3.36
CA ARG A 49 0.72 -4.85 4.59
C ARG A 49 0.59 -3.43 5.17
N VAL A 50 1.71 -2.71 5.28
CA VAL A 50 1.72 -1.34 5.81
C VAL A 50 0.89 -0.43 4.89
N SER A 51 1.12 -0.53 3.58
CA SER A 51 0.37 0.20 2.56
C SER A 51 -1.14 -0.02 2.67
N SER A 52 -1.58 -1.29 2.74
CA SER A 52 -3.00 -1.64 2.88
C SER A 52 -3.59 -1.02 4.16
N THR A 53 -2.88 -1.14 5.29
CA THR A 53 -3.35 -0.60 6.57
C THR A 53 -3.48 0.92 6.53
N LEU A 54 -2.51 1.62 5.95
CA LEU A 54 -2.55 3.08 5.78
C LEU A 54 -3.73 3.50 4.89
N ARG A 55 -3.99 2.74 3.83
CA ARG A 55 -5.13 3.00 2.94
C ARG A 55 -6.47 2.84 3.66
N ASP A 56 -6.65 1.78 4.44
CA ASP A 56 -7.87 1.56 5.24
C ASP A 56 -8.13 2.69 6.24
N MET A 57 -7.05 3.32 6.70
CA MET A 57 -7.09 4.49 7.59
C MET A 57 -7.33 5.82 6.84
N GLY A 58 -7.37 5.81 5.50
CA GLY A 58 -7.53 7.00 4.66
C GLY A 58 -6.23 7.77 4.37
N HIS A 59 -5.07 7.21 4.73
CA HIS A 59 -3.74 7.79 4.47
C HIS A 59 -3.23 7.36 3.09
N VAL A 60 -3.87 7.88 2.04
CA VAL A 60 -3.65 7.42 0.66
C VAL A 60 -2.25 7.72 0.16
N ILE A 61 -1.69 8.90 0.47
CA ILE A 61 -0.34 9.27 0.02
C ILE A 61 0.68 8.31 0.65
N GLU A 62 0.62 8.18 1.97
CA GLU A 62 1.52 7.34 2.76
C GLU A 62 1.38 5.86 2.39
N ALA A 63 0.17 5.42 2.01
CA ALA A 63 -0.04 4.07 1.48
C ALA A 63 0.75 3.83 0.19
N HIS A 64 0.79 4.79 -0.73
CA HIS A 64 1.55 4.68 -1.97
C HIS A 64 3.06 4.78 -1.72
N GLU A 65 3.49 5.68 -0.85
CA GLU A 65 4.89 5.82 -0.44
C GLU A 65 5.42 4.51 0.19
N ALA A 66 4.65 3.93 1.12
CA ALA A 66 4.97 2.66 1.76
C ALA A 66 5.04 1.49 0.76
N TYR A 67 4.17 1.46 -0.25
CA TYR A 67 4.17 0.39 -1.25
C TYR A 67 5.37 0.47 -2.20
N GLN A 68 5.66 1.68 -2.69
CA GLN A 68 6.71 1.95 -3.67
C GLN A 68 8.11 2.08 -3.04
N ASP A 69 8.17 2.17 -1.71
CA ASP A 69 9.41 2.38 -0.96
C ASP A 69 10.11 3.71 -1.29
N ASP A 70 9.32 4.74 -1.59
CA ASP A 70 9.82 6.04 -2.04
C ASP A 70 8.87 7.16 -1.63
N TRP A 71 9.37 8.38 -1.58
CA TRP A 71 8.62 9.56 -1.14
C TRP A 71 7.87 10.23 -2.30
N PHE A 72 6.67 10.74 -2.02
CA PHE A 72 5.82 11.41 -2.99
C PHE A 72 6.51 12.58 -3.71
N ASP A 73 7.25 13.40 -2.96
CA ASP A 73 7.96 14.57 -3.52
C ASP A 73 9.16 14.18 -4.40
N GLN A 74 9.57 12.90 -4.37
CA GLN A 74 10.78 12.41 -5.03
C GLN A 74 10.48 11.45 -6.18
N ASN A 75 9.28 10.89 -6.25
CA ASN A 75 8.95 9.83 -7.20
C ASN A 75 7.70 10.13 -8.04
N SER A 76 7.89 10.20 -9.36
CA SER A 76 6.80 10.43 -10.32
C SER A 76 5.76 9.31 -10.34
N ASP A 77 6.12 8.10 -9.95
CA ASP A 77 5.25 6.93 -9.95
C ASP A 77 4.27 6.99 -8.75
N VAL A 78 4.70 7.53 -7.61
CA VAL A 78 3.81 7.83 -6.46
C VAL A 78 2.81 8.92 -6.84
N GLN A 79 3.27 9.97 -7.54
CA GLN A 79 2.40 11.03 -8.05
C GLN A 79 1.40 10.51 -9.09
N THR A 80 1.85 9.63 -9.98
CA THR A 80 1.02 8.99 -10.99
C THR A 80 -0.05 8.13 -10.34
N ALA A 81 0.30 7.36 -9.31
CA ALA A 81 -0.67 6.56 -8.58
C ALA A 81 -1.78 7.40 -7.95
N LEU A 82 -1.43 8.55 -7.35
CA LEU A 82 -2.42 9.48 -6.80
C LEU A 82 -3.32 10.10 -7.87
N LEU A 83 -2.80 10.33 -9.06
CA LEU A 83 -3.64 10.74 -10.19
C LEU A 83 -4.66 9.65 -10.55
N GLY A 84 -4.24 8.38 -10.59
CA GLY A 84 -5.14 7.27 -10.88
C GLY A 84 -6.16 7.01 -9.79
N TYR A 85 -5.78 7.15 -8.52
CA TYR A 85 -6.70 7.18 -7.39
C TYR A 85 -7.77 8.27 -7.57
N THR A 86 -7.33 9.49 -7.90
CA THR A 86 -8.23 10.63 -8.11
C THR A 86 -9.16 10.39 -9.30
N ALA A 87 -8.64 9.85 -10.41
CA ALA A 87 -9.43 9.52 -11.59
C ALA A 87 -10.51 8.46 -11.30
N GLN A 88 -10.17 7.44 -10.52
CA GLN A 88 -11.11 6.42 -10.04
C GLN A 88 -12.21 7.02 -9.15
N ALA A 89 -11.83 7.83 -8.16
CA ALA A 89 -12.76 8.52 -7.28
C ALA A 89 -13.73 9.44 -8.06
N MET A 90 -13.23 10.20 -9.03
CA MET A 90 -14.05 11.06 -9.89
C MET A 90 -15.02 10.29 -10.78
N GLN A 91 -14.66 9.09 -11.21
CA GLN A 91 -15.50 8.22 -12.03
C GLN A 91 -16.44 7.33 -11.20
N ASN A 92 -16.37 7.41 -9.87
CA ASN A 92 -17.06 6.51 -8.95
C ASN A 92 -16.83 5.03 -9.32
N ARG A 93 -15.59 4.69 -9.66
CA ARG A 93 -15.14 3.35 -10.01
C ARG A 93 -14.01 2.94 -9.08
N ASP A 94 -14.05 1.69 -8.65
CA ASP A 94 -13.00 1.10 -7.83
C ASP A 94 -12.51 -0.17 -8.54
N TYR A 95 -11.23 -0.18 -8.94
CA TYR A 95 -10.68 -1.24 -9.80
C TYR A 95 -9.92 -2.33 -9.03
N GLY A 96 -9.67 -2.20 -7.73
CA GLY A 96 -9.03 -3.26 -6.95
C GLY A 96 -10.04 -4.22 -6.32
N LEU A 97 -9.64 -5.50 -6.29
CA LEU A 97 -10.43 -6.59 -5.73
C LEU A 97 -10.01 -6.92 -4.29
N THR A 98 -8.86 -6.40 -3.84
CA THR A 98 -8.31 -6.52 -2.47
C THR A 98 -7.42 -5.30 -2.13
N ASP A 99 -7.31 -4.95 -0.84
CA ASP A 99 -6.67 -3.70 -0.36
C ASP A 99 -5.21 -3.52 -0.81
N GLY A 100 -4.47 -4.62 -1.00
CA GLY A 100 -3.08 -4.60 -1.50
C GLY A 100 -2.95 -4.45 -3.02
N GLU A 101 -3.94 -4.89 -3.80
CA GLU A 101 -3.95 -4.75 -5.26
C GLU A 101 -4.35 -3.34 -5.69
N GLN A 102 -5.11 -2.64 -4.84
CA GLN A 102 -5.64 -1.32 -5.12
C GLN A 102 -4.56 -0.28 -5.44
N VAL A 103 -3.43 -0.32 -4.74
CA VAL A 103 -2.30 0.60 -5.00
C VAL A 103 -1.68 0.35 -6.37
N GLY A 104 -1.59 -0.91 -6.80
CA GLY A 104 -1.19 -1.25 -8.16
C GLY A 104 -2.17 -0.75 -9.22
N MET A 105 -3.47 -0.84 -8.93
CA MET A 105 -4.53 -0.35 -9.83
C MET A 105 -4.56 1.18 -9.92
N ASP A 106 -4.29 1.88 -8.82
CA ASP A 106 -4.13 3.33 -8.79
C ASP A 106 -2.95 3.78 -9.68
N ILE A 107 -1.81 3.07 -9.64
CA ILE A 107 -0.69 3.31 -10.56
C ILE A 107 -1.12 3.13 -12.03
N ALA A 108 -1.74 1.99 -12.36
CA ALA A 108 -2.15 1.68 -13.72
C ALA A 108 -3.19 2.69 -14.27
N ALA A 109 -4.18 3.04 -13.44
CA ALA A 109 -5.18 4.04 -13.79
C ALA A 109 -4.55 5.42 -14.00
N GLY A 110 -3.51 5.75 -13.23
CA GLY A 110 -2.78 6.99 -13.34
C GLY A 110 -2.01 7.12 -14.66
N GLU A 111 -1.32 6.06 -15.07
CA GLU A 111 -0.63 6.01 -16.36
C GLU A 111 -1.60 6.20 -17.53
N ILE A 112 -2.80 5.59 -17.44
CA ILE A 112 -3.86 5.79 -18.43
C ILE A 112 -4.37 7.24 -18.41
N ALA A 113 -4.56 7.82 -17.22
CA ALA A 113 -5.01 9.20 -17.10
C ALA A 113 -3.99 10.24 -17.62
N LYS A 114 -2.69 9.91 -17.62
CA LYS A 114 -1.62 10.74 -18.21
C LYS A 114 -1.52 10.59 -19.72
N ALA A 115 -1.97 9.48 -20.28
CA ALA A 115 -1.91 9.26 -21.72
C ALA A 115 -2.78 10.30 -22.46
N PRO A 116 -2.35 10.78 -23.64
CA PRO A 116 -3.20 11.61 -24.49
C PRO A 116 -4.49 10.86 -24.78
N LYS A 117 -5.65 11.48 -24.53
CA LYS A 117 -6.96 10.87 -24.76
C LYS A 117 -7.04 10.30 -26.18
N HIS A 118 -7.09 8.98 -26.29
CA HIS A 118 -7.50 8.30 -27.50
C HIS A 118 -8.88 7.69 -27.25
N ASP A 119 -9.68 7.52 -28.31
CA ASP A 119 -11.03 6.95 -28.18
C ASP A 119 -11.03 5.51 -27.61
N ASP A 120 -9.84 4.91 -27.43
CA ASP A 120 -9.59 3.54 -27.00
C ASP A 120 -9.17 3.39 -25.52
N ASP A 121 -9.19 4.46 -24.71
CA ASP A 121 -8.73 4.45 -23.31
C ASP A 121 -9.44 3.37 -22.45
N GLY A 122 -10.70 3.08 -22.75
CA GLY A 122 -11.47 2.01 -22.09
C GLY A 122 -10.97 0.59 -22.42
N LEU A 123 -10.38 0.39 -23.60
CA LEU A 123 -9.80 -0.88 -24.02
C LEU A 123 -8.48 -1.14 -23.27
N LEU A 124 -7.65 -0.11 -23.08
CA LEU A 124 -6.38 -0.23 -22.35
C LEU A 124 -6.61 -0.60 -20.87
N ILE A 125 -7.62 -0.01 -20.24
CA ILE A 125 -8.08 -0.36 -18.88
C ILE A 125 -8.51 -1.83 -18.82
N ALA A 126 -9.31 -2.29 -19.80
CA ALA A 126 -9.75 -3.67 -19.87
C ALA A 126 -8.56 -4.65 -20.07
N PHE A 127 -7.54 -4.28 -20.86
CA PHE A 127 -6.32 -5.05 -21.01
C PHE A 127 -5.49 -5.10 -19.72
N ALA A 128 -5.33 -3.98 -19.00
CA ALA A 128 -4.63 -3.95 -17.72
C ALA A 128 -5.31 -4.86 -16.67
N MET A 129 -6.65 -4.90 -16.64
CA MET A 129 -7.39 -5.81 -15.77
C MET A 129 -7.26 -7.29 -16.19
N LEU A 130 -7.32 -7.58 -17.49
CA LEU A 130 -7.25 -8.95 -18.01
C LEU A 130 -5.86 -9.57 -17.89
N PHE A 131 -4.80 -8.77 -18.02
CA PHE A 131 -3.41 -9.25 -18.02
C PHE A 131 -2.65 -8.91 -16.73
N GLY A 132 -3.13 -7.99 -15.90
CA GLY A 132 -2.63 -7.76 -14.53
C GLY A 132 -2.92 -8.94 -13.60
N SER A 133 -4.03 -9.65 -13.83
CA SER A 133 -4.38 -10.89 -13.11
C SER A 133 -3.63 -12.15 -13.59
N ALA A 134 -2.72 -12.03 -14.57
CA ALA A 134 -2.11 -13.18 -15.25
C ALA A 134 -0.80 -13.70 -14.63
N ARG A 135 -0.39 -13.22 -13.45
CA ARG A 135 0.67 -13.88 -12.66
C ARG A 135 0.05 -14.67 -11.51
N ARG A 136 -0.40 -15.89 -11.82
CA ARG A 136 -0.53 -16.99 -10.86
C ARG A 136 0.49 -18.06 -11.21
#